data_AF-A0A7U9THP7-F1
#
_entry.id   AF-A0A7U9THP7-F1
#
_cell.length_a   1.000
_cell.length_b   1.000
_cell.length_c   1.000
_cell.angle_alpha   90.00
_cell.angle_beta   90.00
_cell.angle_gamma   90.00
#
_symmetry.space_group_name_H-M   'P 1'
#
loop_
_entity.id
_entity.type
_entity.pdbx_description
1 polymer ?
#
loop_
_entity_poly.entity_id
_entity_poly.type
_entity_poly.pdbx_seq_one_letter_code
_entity_poly.pdbx_strand_id
1 'polypeptide(L)'
;MTFKHSKTLKELTLMVVCASILFVQQISLSFIPNVQFSVLLIILYTKMLGFKKTSLIIVVHVAAINLLSPFGPVVPTLIPAMFIAWMIVPVLLTTVFRKVENVIWLSIFGLLYGFVYGWVYIPFTVFLLDTPFVPYLIMDIPFEVLMGISNMISILWLYEPLKKAFTQQLNILENRPVEI
;
A
#
# COMPACT_ATOMS: atom_id res chain seq x y z
N MET A 1 -8.24 -10.58 -34.28
CA MET A 1 -7.57 -9.56 -33.42
C MET A 1 -8.33 -9.27 -32.11
N THR A 2 -9.44 -9.95 -31.82
CA THR A 2 -10.43 -9.63 -30.76
C THR A 2 -10.13 -10.23 -29.38
N PHE A 3 -9.41 -11.36 -29.30
CA PHE A 3 -9.15 -12.05 -28.02
C PHE A 3 -8.22 -11.28 -27.05
N LYS A 4 -7.35 -10.40 -27.56
CA LYS A 4 -6.42 -9.62 -26.72
C LYS A 4 -7.16 -8.57 -25.87
N HIS A 5 -8.25 -8.02 -26.40
CA HIS A 5 -8.99 -6.93 -25.77
C HIS A 5 -9.74 -7.37 -24.51
N SER A 6 -10.35 -8.57 -24.52
CA SER A 6 -11.06 -9.12 -23.37
C SER A 6 -10.14 -9.37 -22.17
N LYS A 7 -8.92 -9.85 -22.42
CA LYS A 7 -7.94 -10.09 -21.35
C LYS A 7 -7.46 -8.77 -20.74
N THR A 8 -7.17 -7.76 -21.57
CA THR A 8 -6.80 -6.42 -21.10
C THR A 8 -7.92 -5.75 -20.30
N LEU A 9 -9.19 -5.87 -20.72
CA LEU A 9 -10.32 -5.34 -19.96
C LEU A 9 -10.44 -6.00 -18.58
N LYS A 10 -10.33 -7.34 -18.50
CA LYS A 10 -10.37 -8.05 -17.22
C LYS A 10 -9.27 -7.60 -16.26
N GLU A 11 -8.03 -7.47 -16.77
CA GLU A 11 -6.90 -6.98 -15.96
C GLU A 11 -7.11 -5.54 -15.49
N LEU A 12 -7.65 -4.68 -16.35
CA LEU A 12 -7.97 -3.30 -16.00
C LEU A 12 -9.04 -3.24 -14.90
N THR A 13 -10.13 -3.98 -15.07
CA THR A 13 -11.20 -4.05 -14.06
C THR A 13 -10.66 -4.55 -12.72
N LEU A 14 -9.79 -5.57 -12.72
CA LEU A 14 -9.16 -6.07 -11.50
C LEU A 14 -8.32 -4.98 -10.82
N MET A 15 -7.50 -4.23 -11.58
CA MET A 15 -6.72 -3.13 -11.03
C MET A 15 -7.60 -2.02 -10.44
N VAL A 16 -8.69 -1.66 -11.13
CA VAL A 16 -9.64 -0.66 -10.63
C VAL A 16 -10.29 -1.13 -9.34
N VAL A 17 -10.76 -2.37 -9.26
CA VAL A 17 -11.34 -2.94 -8.03
C VAL A 17 -10.33 -2.95 -6.89
N CYS A 18 -9.08 -3.33 -7.14
CA CYS A 18 -8.01 -3.29 -6.13
C CYS A 18 -7.74 -1.86 -5.64
N ALA A 19 -7.71 -0.87 -6.54
CA ALA A 19 -7.54 0.53 -6.19
C ALA A 19 -8.73 1.06 -5.37
N SER A 20 -9.97 0.67 -5.73
CA SER A 20 -11.17 1.01 -4.97
C SER A 20 -11.16 0.41 -3.57
N ILE A 21 -10.73 -0.86 -3.42
CA ILE A 21 -10.60 -1.50 -2.10
C ILE A 21 -9.58 -0.74 -1.23
N LEU A 22 -8.41 -0.39 -1.78
CA LEU A 22 -7.42 0.42 -1.07
C LEU A 22 -7.99 1.77 -0.61
N PHE A 23 -8.70 2.45 -1.50
CA PHE A 23 -9.29 3.76 -1.21
C PHE A 23 -10.38 3.68 -0.13
N VAL A 24 -11.32 2.75 -0.26
CA VAL A 24 -12.39 2.55 0.73
C VAL A 24 -11.82 2.14 2.08
N GLN A 25 -10.87 1.19 2.09
CA GLN A 25 -10.18 0.78 3.31
C GLN A 25 -9.53 1.98 4.01
N GLN A 26 -8.87 2.87 3.27
CA GLN A 26 -8.20 4.02 3.85
C GLN A 26 -9.20 5.00 4.48
N ILE A 27 -10.32 5.27 3.80
CA ILE A 27 -11.37 6.13 4.37
C ILE A 27 -12.00 5.46 5.59
N SER A 28 -12.30 4.16 5.54
CA SER A 28 -12.87 3.43 6.67
C SER A 28 -11.95 3.40 7.90
N LEU A 29 -10.63 3.37 7.70
CA LEU A 29 -9.65 3.40 8.78
C LEU A 29 -9.22 4.82 9.17
N SER A 30 -9.71 5.87 8.50
CA SER A 30 -9.34 7.26 8.81
C SER A 30 -9.72 7.69 10.23
N PHE A 31 -10.67 6.99 10.88
CA PHE A 31 -11.04 7.19 12.28
C PHE A 31 -9.99 6.72 13.28
N ILE A 32 -9.10 5.80 12.88
CA ILE A 32 -8.06 5.25 13.74
C ILE A 32 -6.71 5.86 13.33
N PRO A 33 -6.16 6.81 14.12
CA PRO A 33 -4.90 7.45 13.76
C PRO A 33 -3.77 6.42 13.76
N ASN A 34 -2.85 6.56 12.79
CA ASN A 34 -1.63 5.74 12.66
C ASN A 34 -1.85 4.24 12.41
N VAL A 35 -3.07 3.80 12.09
CA VAL A 35 -3.37 2.42 11.69
C VAL A 35 -3.70 2.40 10.20
N GLN A 36 -2.89 1.72 9.40
CA GLN A 36 -3.06 1.68 7.94
C GLN A 36 -2.98 0.24 7.42
N PHE A 37 -4.08 -0.25 6.83
CA PHE A 37 -4.05 -1.57 6.16
C PHE A 37 -3.61 -1.47 4.70
N SER A 38 -3.36 -0.27 4.21
CA SER A 38 -2.97 -0.03 2.83
C SER A 38 -1.61 -0.66 2.52
N VAL A 39 -0.68 -0.66 3.49
CA VAL A 39 0.63 -1.33 3.36
C VAL A 39 0.46 -2.83 3.12
N LEU A 40 -0.35 -3.50 3.94
CA LEU A 40 -0.69 -4.91 3.79
C LEU A 40 -1.26 -5.22 2.40
N LEU A 41 -2.22 -4.43 1.96
CA LEU A 41 -2.87 -4.62 0.66
C LEU A 41 -1.88 -4.40 -0.51
N ILE A 42 -1.02 -3.39 -0.43
CA ILE A 42 0.00 -3.13 -1.45
C ILE A 42 1.05 -4.26 -1.48
N ILE A 43 1.46 -4.80 -0.32
CA ILE A 43 2.34 -5.97 -0.24
C ILE A 43 1.68 -7.16 -0.95
N LEU A 44 0.41 -7.44 -0.63
CA LEU A 44 -0.36 -8.52 -1.23
C LEU A 44 -0.47 -8.35 -2.76
N TYR A 45 -0.87 -7.17 -3.23
CA TYR A 45 -1.00 -6.89 -4.65
C TYR A 45 0.33 -6.98 -5.37
N THR A 46 1.42 -6.50 -4.76
CA THR A 46 2.77 -6.63 -5.34
C THR A 46 3.15 -8.08 -5.55
N LYS A 47 2.90 -8.94 -4.55
CA LYS A 47 3.24 -10.36 -4.64
C LYS A 47 2.34 -11.13 -5.62
N MET A 48 1.06 -10.78 -5.70
CA MET A 48 0.08 -11.49 -6.55
C MET A 48 0.07 -10.99 -8.01
N LEU A 49 0.12 -9.69 -8.22
CA LEU A 49 -0.05 -9.05 -9.54
C LEU A 49 1.28 -8.55 -10.13
N GLY A 50 2.32 -8.43 -9.31
CA GLY A 50 3.64 -7.94 -9.71
C GLY A 50 3.75 -6.41 -9.74
N PHE A 51 4.99 -5.93 -9.85
CA PHE A 51 5.36 -4.51 -9.78
C PHE A 51 4.53 -3.60 -10.71
N LYS A 52 4.41 -3.97 -11.99
CA LYS A 52 3.79 -3.11 -13.02
C LYS A 52 2.32 -2.83 -12.72
N LYS A 53 1.55 -3.87 -12.36
CA LYS A 53 0.12 -3.74 -12.06
C LYS A 53 -0.09 -2.99 -10.76
N THR A 54 0.70 -3.28 -9.72
CA THR A 54 0.60 -2.57 -8.44
C THR A 54 0.98 -1.10 -8.54
N SER A 55 1.98 -0.75 -9.34
CA SER A 55 2.33 0.66 -9.58
C SER A 55 1.17 1.44 -10.20
N LEU A 56 0.45 0.87 -11.17
CA LEU A 56 -0.77 1.48 -11.71
C LEU A 56 -1.87 1.62 -10.66
N ILE A 57 -2.07 0.59 -9.83
CA ILE A 57 -3.03 0.64 -8.71
C ILE A 57 -2.69 1.80 -7.76
N ILE A 58 -1.40 1.98 -7.42
CA ILE A 58 -0.94 3.08 -6.55
C ILE A 58 -1.20 4.44 -7.21
N VAL A 59 -0.91 4.60 -8.50
CA VAL A 59 -1.19 5.86 -9.22
C VAL A 59 -2.67 6.21 -9.13
N VAL A 60 -3.55 5.26 -9.42
CA VAL A 60 -5.01 5.48 -9.34
C VAL A 60 -5.45 5.78 -7.91
N HIS A 61 -4.90 5.05 -6.93
CA HIS A 61 -5.20 5.26 -5.52
C HIS A 61 -4.77 6.64 -5.02
N VAL A 62 -3.56 7.09 -5.37
CA VAL A 62 -3.05 8.43 -5.03
C VAL A 62 -3.90 9.51 -5.72
N ALA A 63 -4.28 9.32 -6.98
CA ALA A 63 -5.18 10.25 -7.65
C ALA A 63 -6.56 10.31 -6.96
N ALA A 64 -7.13 9.15 -6.62
CA ALA A 64 -8.42 9.04 -5.95
C ALA A 64 -8.41 9.70 -4.57
N ILE A 65 -7.35 9.50 -3.77
CA ILE A 65 -7.29 10.12 -2.44
C ILE A 65 -7.13 11.63 -2.49
N ASN A 66 -6.37 12.14 -3.45
CA ASN A 66 -6.21 13.58 -3.62
C ASN A 66 -7.49 14.25 -4.14
N LEU A 67 -8.28 13.56 -4.95
CA LEU A 67 -9.49 14.14 -5.56
C LEU A 67 -10.76 13.96 -4.70
N LEU A 68 -10.87 12.82 -4.01
CA LEU A 68 -12.13 12.38 -3.40
C LEU A 68 -12.10 12.34 -1.87
N SER A 69 -10.93 12.33 -1.24
CA SER A 69 -10.87 12.27 0.22
C SER A 69 -11.15 13.64 0.84
N PRO A 70 -12.06 13.73 1.83
CA PRO A 70 -12.26 14.96 2.62
C PRO A 70 -11.00 15.39 3.38
N PHE A 71 -10.12 14.42 3.64
CA PHE A 71 -8.83 14.57 4.33
C PHE A 71 -7.65 14.31 3.39
N GLY A 72 -7.85 14.36 2.07
CA GLY A 72 -6.74 14.27 1.12
C GLY A 72 -5.70 15.34 1.43
N PRO A 73 -4.46 15.24 0.91
CA PRO A 73 -3.50 16.32 1.02
C PRO A 73 -4.10 17.57 0.40
N VAL A 74 -4.68 18.41 1.24
CA VAL A 74 -5.10 19.78 0.93
C VAL A 74 -3.87 20.64 0.57
N VAL A 75 -2.69 20.02 0.62
CA VAL A 75 -1.36 20.56 0.41
C VAL A 75 -0.73 19.80 -0.78
N PRO A 76 -0.77 20.37 -2.00
CA PRO A 76 -0.17 19.80 -3.21
C PRO A 76 1.29 19.37 -3.05
N THR A 77 2.00 19.99 -2.10
CA THR A 77 3.40 19.73 -1.75
C THR A 77 3.65 18.37 -1.10
N LEU A 78 2.63 17.72 -0.52
CA LEU A 78 2.75 16.40 0.11
C LEU A 78 2.42 15.24 -0.84
N ILE A 79 1.82 15.53 -2.00
CA ILE A 79 1.46 14.53 -3.02
C ILE A 79 2.69 13.72 -3.50
N PRO A 80 3.85 14.35 -3.80
CA PRO A 80 5.04 13.61 -4.19
C PRO A 80 5.55 12.70 -3.08
N ALA A 81 5.50 13.16 -1.82
CA ALA A 81 5.90 12.37 -0.66
C ALA A 81 5.01 11.13 -0.50
N MET A 82 3.68 11.27 -0.62
CA MET A 82 2.77 10.12 -0.59
C MET A 82 3.10 9.12 -1.69
N PHE A 83 3.26 9.61 -2.93
CA PHE A 83 3.52 8.75 -4.07
C PHE A 83 4.84 7.98 -3.91
N ILE A 84 5.90 8.67 -3.45
CA ILE A 84 7.20 8.07 -3.17
C ILE A 84 7.06 7.01 -2.07
N ALA A 85 6.41 7.33 -0.96
CA ALA A 85 6.23 6.40 0.14
C ALA A 85 5.57 5.10 -0.35
N TRP A 86 4.43 5.21 -1.03
CA TRP A 86 3.70 4.04 -1.54
C TRP A 86 4.48 3.26 -2.59
N MET A 87 5.25 3.92 -3.46
CA MET A 87 6.06 3.27 -4.50
C MET A 87 7.30 2.55 -3.95
N ILE A 88 7.82 2.94 -2.79
CA ILE A 88 8.94 2.23 -2.15
C ILE A 88 8.55 0.78 -1.82
N VAL A 89 7.31 0.52 -1.41
CA VAL A 89 6.84 -0.85 -1.09
C VAL A 89 7.00 -1.82 -2.26
N PRO A 90 6.38 -1.60 -3.44
CA PRO A 90 6.51 -2.52 -4.55
C PRO A 90 7.94 -2.58 -5.08
N VAL A 91 8.71 -1.48 -5.05
CA VAL A 91 10.13 -1.47 -5.45
C VAL A 91 10.96 -2.39 -4.57
N LEU A 92 10.86 -2.27 -3.24
CA LEU A 92 11.63 -3.09 -2.31
C LEU A 92 11.21 -4.56 -2.36
N LEU A 93 9.91 -4.83 -2.46
CA LEU A 93 9.40 -6.20 -2.53
C LEU A 93 9.76 -6.93 -3.83
N THR A 94 9.92 -6.22 -4.93
CA THR A 94 10.26 -6.83 -6.23
C THR A 94 11.76 -6.89 -6.49
N THR A 95 12.53 -5.98 -5.87
CA THR A 95 14.00 -5.93 -6.02
C THR A 95 14.69 -6.71 -4.91
N VAL A 96 14.48 -6.35 -3.64
CA VAL A 96 15.25 -6.85 -2.48
C VAL A 96 14.58 -8.08 -1.88
N PHE A 97 13.27 -8.03 -1.66
CA PHE A 97 12.51 -9.09 -0.99
C PHE A 97 11.76 -10.01 -1.96
N ARG A 98 12.27 -10.17 -3.19
CA ARG A 98 11.61 -10.93 -4.26
C ARG A 98 11.29 -12.37 -3.83
N LYS A 99 12.25 -13.04 -3.20
CA LYS A 99 12.15 -14.45 -2.77
C LYS A 99 11.50 -14.65 -1.40
N VAL A 100 11.16 -13.58 -0.71
CA VAL A 100 10.58 -13.65 0.63
C VAL A 100 9.08 -13.88 0.53
N GLU A 101 8.64 -15.07 0.88
CA GLU A 101 7.21 -15.45 0.90
C GLU A 101 6.67 -15.70 2.30
N ASN A 102 7.56 -15.81 3.28
CA ASN A 102 7.19 -16.07 4.66
C ASN A 102 6.58 -14.81 5.30
N VAL A 103 5.40 -14.99 5.89
CA VAL A 103 4.59 -13.94 6.54
C VAL A 103 5.37 -13.21 7.61
N ILE A 104 6.24 -13.91 8.35
CA ILE A 104 7.05 -13.32 9.42
C ILE A 104 7.98 -12.25 8.83
N TRP A 105 8.68 -12.55 7.74
CA TRP A 105 9.57 -11.59 7.09
C TRP A 105 8.81 -10.43 6.45
N LEU A 106 7.61 -10.68 5.90
CA LEU A 106 6.74 -9.61 5.40
C LEU A 106 6.24 -8.70 6.52
N SER A 107 5.99 -9.24 7.71
CA SER A 107 5.58 -8.46 8.88
C SER A 107 6.69 -7.57 9.42
N ILE A 108 7.93 -8.08 9.45
CA ILE A 108 9.13 -7.29 9.78
C ILE A 108 9.32 -6.17 8.76
N PHE A 109 9.09 -6.46 7.48
CA PHE A 109 9.11 -5.43 6.44
C PHE A 109 8.05 -4.35 6.69
N GLY A 110 6.82 -4.73 7.05
CA GLY A 110 5.77 -3.76 7.40
C GLY A 110 6.09 -2.90 8.62
N LEU A 111 6.77 -3.48 9.62
CA LEU A 111 7.29 -2.77 10.78
C LEU A 111 8.30 -1.69 10.35
N LEU A 112 9.33 -2.09 9.61
CA LEU A 112 10.39 -1.19 9.13
C LEU A 112 9.81 -0.11 8.19
N TYR A 113 8.84 -0.48 7.37
CA TYR A 113 8.19 0.45 6.46
C TYR A 113 7.42 1.55 7.19
N GLY A 114 6.90 1.31 8.41
CA GLY A 114 6.28 2.36 9.22
C GLY A 114 7.22 3.56 9.48
N PHE A 115 8.49 3.27 9.75
CA PHE A 115 9.53 4.29 9.92
C PHE A 115 9.90 4.96 8.59
N VAL A 116 10.10 4.17 7.53
CA VAL A 116 10.41 4.69 6.20
C VAL A 116 9.31 5.63 5.70
N TYR A 117 8.05 5.28 5.98
CA TYR A 117 6.91 6.13 5.67
C TYR A 117 7.01 7.48 6.38
N GLY A 118 7.20 7.50 7.71
CA GLY A 118 7.39 8.74 8.47
C GLY A 118 8.54 9.59 7.93
N TRP A 119 9.72 8.98 7.74
CA TRP A 119 10.91 9.68 7.25
C TRP A 119 10.77 10.27 5.85
N VAL A 120 9.92 9.71 5.00
CA VAL A 120 9.63 10.29 3.68
C VAL A 120 8.78 11.56 3.82
N TYR A 121 7.92 11.67 4.83
CA TYR A 121 7.07 12.86 5.03
C TYR A 121 7.79 13.98 5.79
N ILE A 122 8.62 13.66 6.79
CA ILE A 122 9.34 14.64 7.63
C ILE A 122 10.02 15.77 6.82
N PRO A 123 10.85 15.51 5.79
CA PRO A 123 11.53 16.59 5.07
C PRO A 123 10.56 17.49 4.30
N PHE A 124 9.43 16.97 3.82
CA PHE A 124 8.41 17.77 3.14
C PHE A 124 7.58 18.59 4.12
N THR A 125 7.27 18.05 5.30
CA THR A 125 6.54 18.78 6.34
C THR A 125 7.40 19.87 6.98
N VAL A 126 8.67 19.58 7.25
CA VAL A 126 9.67 20.55 7.75
C VAL A 126 9.85 21.71 6.77
N PHE A 127 9.96 21.42 5.47
CA PHE A 127 10.04 22.46 4.44
C PHE A 127 8.78 23.33 4.37
N LEU A 128 7.60 22.75 4.65
CA LEU A 128 6.32 23.46 4.58
C LEU A 128 6.02 24.29 5.84
N LEU A 129 6.38 23.78 7.01
CA LEU A 129 6.07 24.36 8.33
C LEU A 129 7.21 25.24 8.87
N ASP A 130 8.38 25.25 8.21
CA ASP A 130 9.60 25.95 8.61
C ASP A 130 10.01 25.62 10.06
N THR A 131 9.87 24.35 10.45
CA THR A 131 10.15 23.84 11.79
C THR A 131 11.50 23.14 11.86
N PRO A 132 12.16 23.09 13.03
CA PRO A 132 13.43 22.38 13.16
C PRO A 132 13.24 20.86 12.97
N PHE A 133 14.08 20.26 12.13
CA PHE A 133 14.01 18.85 11.73
C PHE A 133 14.13 17.86 12.91
N VAL A 134 15.09 18.09 13.81
CA VAL A 134 15.41 17.15 14.90
C VAL A 134 14.27 17.05 15.93
N PRO A 135 13.68 18.16 16.43
CA PRO A 135 12.52 18.09 17.32
C PRO A 135 11.30 17.42 16.67
N TYR A 136 11.04 17.71 15.40
CA TYR A 136 9.91 17.11 14.68
C TYR A 136 10.08 15.59 14.58
N LEU A 137 11.27 15.12 14.21
CA LEU A 137 11.58 13.69 14.13
C LEU A 137 11.41 12.98 15.48
N ILE A 138 11.88 13.58 16.58
CA ILE A 138 11.73 12.99 17.92
C ILE A 138 10.25 12.86 18.31
N MET A 139 9.42 13.84 17.95
CA MET A 139 7.98 13.79 18.19
C MET A 139 7.25 12.80 17.30
N ASP A 140 7.79 12.48 16.12
CA ASP A 140 7.17 11.56 15.15
C ASP A 140 7.46 10.08 15.44
N ILE A 141 8.59 9.78 16.11
CA ILE A 141 9.00 8.40 16.47
C ILE A 141 7.86 7.58 17.14
N PRO A 142 7.12 8.08 18.14
CA PRO A 142 6.02 7.31 18.74
C PRO A 142 4.93 6.94 17.73
N PHE A 143 4.63 7.82 16.78
CA PHE A 143 3.64 7.58 15.72
C PHE A 143 4.16 6.58 14.69
N GLU A 144 5.44 6.68 14.31
CA GLU A 144 6.12 5.70 13.45
C GLU A 144 6.12 4.30 14.08
N VAL A 145 6.41 4.19 15.38
CA VAL A 145 6.38 2.93 16.12
C VAL A 145 4.97 2.34 16.15
N LEU A 146 3.95 3.16 16.46
CA LEU A 146 2.55 2.71 16.43
C LEU A 146 2.15 2.21 15.04
N MET A 147 2.54 2.94 13.99
CA MET A 147 2.25 2.58 12.61
C MET A 147 2.97 1.30 12.19
N GLY A 148 4.26 1.15 12.54
CA GLY A 148 5.04 -0.03 12.28
C GLY A 148 4.48 -1.28 12.97
N ILE A 149 4.13 -1.17 14.26
CA ILE A 149 3.52 -2.27 15.02
C ILE A 149 2.15 -2.64 14.43
N SER A 150 1.33 -1.64 14.10
CA SER A 150 0.04 -1.86 13.46
C SER A 150 0.19 -2.62 12.14
N ASN A 151 1.11 -2.19 11.28
CA ASN A 151 1.40 -2.87 10.01
C ASN A 151 1.84 -4.31 10.24
N MET A 152 2.75 -4.53 11.21
CA MET A 152 3.25 -5.86 11.54
C MET A 152 2.12 -6.81 11.97
N ILE A 153 1.27 -6.38 12.90
CA ILE A 153 0.14 -7.18 13.41
C ILE A 153 -0.84 -7.48 12.28
N SER A 154 -1.18 -6.47 11.47
CA SER A 154 -2.08 -6.63 10.33
C SER A 154 -1.54 -7.62 9.31
N ILE A 155 -0.24 -7.59 9.02
CA ILE A 155 0.38 -8.54 8.10
C ILE A 155 0.39 -9.95 8.69
N LEU A 156 0.79 -10.13 9.94
CA LEU A 156 0.80 -11.46 10.57
C LEU A 156 -0.58 -12.10 10.56
N TRP A 157 -1.63 -11.32 10.84
CA TRP A 157 -2.96 -11.87 11.02
C TRP A 157 -3.77 -11.97 9.72
N LEU A 158 -3.72 -10.94 8.87
CA LEU A 158 -4.59 -10.84 7.69
C LEU A 158 -3.92 -11.24 6.39
N TYR A 159 -2.59 -11.37 6.31
CA TYR A 159 -1.92 -11.67 5.04
C TYR A 159 -2.35 -13.01 4.45
N GLU A 160 -2.32 -14.10 5.23
CA GLU A 160 -2.74 -15.43 4.76
C GLU A 160 -4.21 -15.51 4.35
N PRO A 161 -5.18 -15.07 5.18
CA PRO A 161 -6.59 -15.15 4.80
C PRO A 161 -6.90 -14.28 3.58
N LEU A 162 -6.30 -13.09 3.47
CA LEU A 162 -6.47 -12.23 2.29
C LEU A 162 -5.82 -12.84 1.05
N LYS A 163 -4.62 -13.43 1.17
CA LYS A 163 -3.96 -14.14 0.05
C LYS A 163 -4.84 -15.29 -0.44
N LYS A 164 -5.42 -16.09 0.46
CA LYS A 164 -6.31 -17.19 0.09
C LYS A 164 -7.57 -16.68 -0.61
N ALA A 165 -8.26 -15.69 -0.05
CA ALA A 165 -9.46 -15.10 -0.63
C ALA A 165 -9.18 -14.47 -2.02
N PHE A 166 -8.07 -13.74 -2.15
CA PHE A 166 -7.69 -13.11 -3.41
C PHE A 166 -7.31 -14.14 -4.48
N THR A 167 -6.59 -15.20 -4.10
CA THR A 167 -6.23 -16.29 -5.02
C THR A 167 -7.46 -17.04 -5.52
N GLN A 168 -8.43 -17.31 -4.63
CA GLN A 168 -9.71 -17.92 -5.02
C GLN A 168 -10.46 -17.08 -6.04
N GLN A 169 -10.58 -15.77 -5.82
CA GLN A 169 -11.23 -14.87 -6.76
C GLN A 169 -10.47 -14.80 -8.10
N LEU A 170 -9.13 -14.75 -8.07
CA LEU A 170 -8.33 -14.72 -9.28
C LEU A 170 -8.48 -16.00 -10.11
N ASN A 171 -8.52 -17.17 -9.46
CA ASN A 171 -8.71 -18.45 -10.13
C ASN A 171 -10.09 -18.55 -10.80
N ILE A 172 -11.14 -18.03 -10.15
CA ILE A 172 -12.49 -17.93 -10.72
C ILE A 172 -12.47 -17.04 -11.97
N LEU A 173 -11.75 -15.91 -11.94
CA LEU A 173 -11.68 -14.97 -13.07
C LEU A 173 -10.86 -15.49 -14.25
N GLU A 174 -9.85 -16.33 -13.97
CA GLU A 174 -8.96 -16.94 -14.97
C GLU A 174 -9.37 -18.35 -15.41
N ASN A 175 -10.45 -18.93 -14.86
CA ASN A 175 -10.85 -20.33 -15.08
C ASN A 175 -9.71 -21.33 -14.80
N ARG A 176 -8.85 -21.06 -13.81
CA ARG A 176 -7.81 -22.02 -13.40
C ARG A 176 -8.36 -22.95 -12.32
N PRO A 177 -8.00 -24.25 -12.32
CA PRO A 177 -8.42 -25.16 -11.26
C PRO A 177 -7.90 -24.64 -9.91
N VAL A 178 -8.78 -24.61 -8.92
CA VAL A 178 -8.42 -24.26 -7.55
C VAL A 178 -7.65 -25.44 -6.97
N GLU A 179 -6.32 -25.36 -6.97
CA GLU A 179 -5.50 -26.29 -6.20
C GLU A 179 -5.68 -25.94 -4.71
N ILE A 180 -6.43 -26.79 -4.02
CA ILE A 180 -6.72 -26.74 -2.58
C ILE A 180 -5.56 -27.36 -1.81
#